data_AF-A0A1Q7K1X9-F1
#
_entry.id   AF-A0A1Q7K1X9-F1
#
_cell.length_a   1.000
_cell.length_b   1.000
_cell.length_c   1.000
_cell.angle_alpha   90.00
_cell.angle_beta   90.00
_cell.angle_gamma   90.00
#
_symmetry.space_group_name_H-M   'P 1'
#
loop_
_entity.id
_entity.type
_entity.pdbx_description
1 polymer ?
#
loop_
_entity_poly.entity_id
_entity_poly.type
_entity_poly.pdbx_seq_one_letter_code
_entity_poly.pdbx_strand_id
1 'polypeptide(L)'
;MRIRTFACAGLERLYRADRRTGVPPSAVDKLRKMLAFLQDMATVDELRTLPVWKPHRLTGDRKGTWALHVTANWRLTFRVQDDELIEVNIEDYH
;
A
#
# COMPACT_ATOMS: atom_id res chain seq x y z
N MET A 1 -0.94 1.99 11.48
CA MET A 1 0.51 2.18 11.67
C MET A 1 0.86 3.46 10.95
N ARG A 2 1.82 4.25 11.41
CA ARG A 2 2.12 5.52 10.72
C ARG A 2 2.73 5.26 9.34
N ILE A 3 2.19 5.86 8.29
CA ILE A 3 2.85 5.91 6.98
C ILE A 3 3.88 7.04 6.99
N ARG A 4 5.16 6.68 6.83
CA ARG A 4 6.28 7.60 6.95
C ARG A 4 6.82 8.05 5.59
N THR A 5 7.06 7.14 4.67
CA THR A 5 7.60 7.46 3.34
C THR A 5 6.81 6.80 2.21
N PHE A 6 6.83 7.44 1.05
CA PHE A 6 6.25 6.94 -0.19
C PHE A 6 7.34 6.81 -1.24
N ALA A 7 7.32 5.74 -2.02
CA ALA A 7 8.14 5.61 -3.22
C ALA A 7 7.43 6.18 -4.47
N CYS A 8 6.09 6.28 -4.44
CA CYS A 8 5.29 6.88 -5.51
C CYS A 8 4.72 8.25 -5.09
N ALA A 9 5.13 9.30 -5.80
CA ALA A 9 4.63 10.66 -5.57
C ALA A 9 3.12 10.81 -5.80
N GLY A 10 2.53 10.02 -6.70
CA GLY A 10 1.08 10.01 -6.92
C GLY A 10 0.30 9.49 -5.72
N LEU A 11 0.80 8.42 -5.12
CA LEU A 11 0.19 7.83 -3.93
C LEU A 11 0.35 8.74 -2.71
N GLU A 12 1.50 9.40 -2.56
CA GLU A 12 1.71 10.41 -1.52
C GLU A 12 0.71 11.57 -1.64
N ARG A 13 0.50 12.08 -2.86
CA ARG A 13 -0.48 13.15 -3.13
C ARG A 13 -1.91 12.72 -2.81
N LEU A 14 -2.27 11.47 -3.14
CA LEU A 14 -3.57 10.92 -2.78
C LEU A 14 -3.73 10.85 -1.25
N TYR A 15 -2.71 10.37 -0.55
CA TYR A 15 -2.73 10.25 0.91
C TYR A 15 -2.83 11.61 1.62
N ARG A 16 -2.00 12.59 1.23
CA ARG A 16 -1.87 13.86 1.98
C ARG A 16 -2.92 14.90 1.62
N ALA A 17 -3.36 14.93 0.37
CA ALA A 17 -4.15 16.05 -0.17
C ALA A 17 -5.37 15.60 -0.97
N ASP A 18 -5.70 14.31 -0.94
CA ASP A 18 -6.77 13.68 -1.72
C ASP A 18 -6.67 13.92 -3.24
N ARG A 19 -5.46 14.22 -3.74
CA ARG A 19 -5.21 14.51 -5.15
C ARG A 19 -5.02 13.21 -5.93
N ARG A 20 -5.85 13.01 -6.95
CA ARG A 20 -5.91 11.79 -7.77
C ARG A 20 -4.83 11.71 -8.86
N THR A 21 -4.02 12.75 -9.01
CA THR A 21 -3.01 12.82 -10.08
C THR A 21 -1.83 11.90 -9.81
N GLY A 22 -1.51 11.04 -10.78
CA GLY A 22 -0.39 10.09 -10.70
C GLY A 22 -0.72 8.74 -10.06
N VAL A 23 -2.00 8.41 -9.92
CA VAL A 23 -2.49 7.06 -9.64
C VAL A 23 -3.54 6.65 -10.68
N PRO A 24 -3.75 5.34 -10.91
CA PRO A 24 -4.76 4.87 -11.87
C PRO A 24 -6.17 5.29 -11.41
N PRO A 25 -6.99 5.94 -12.27
CA PRO A 25 -8.32 6.40 -11.88
C PRO A 25 -9.22 5.28 -11.32
N SER A 26 -9.15 4.08 -11.90
CA SER A 26 -9.91 2.90 -11.47
C SER A 26 -9.49 2.35 -10.10
N ALA A 27 -8.31 2.74 -9.59
CA ALA A 27 -7.78 2.29 -8.32
C ALA A 27 -7.99 3.30 -7.17
N VAL A 28 -8.34 4.56 -7.47
CA VAL A 28 -8.36 5.67 -6.50
C VAL A 28 -9.15 5.34 -5.23
N ASP A 29 -10.41 4.94 -5.37
CA ASP A 29 -11.28 4.74 -4.20
C ASP A 29 -10.86 3.53 -3.37
N LYS A 30 -10.30 2.51 -4.00
CA LYS A 30 -9.76 1.36 -3.29
C LYS A 30 -8.46 1.73 -2.57
N LEU A 31 -7.57 2.49 -3.21
CA LEU A 31 -6.33 2.97 -2.58
C LEU A 31 -6.61 3.85 -1.37
N ARG A 32 -7.60 4.74 -1.43
CA ARG A 32 -8.04 5.53 -0.26
C ARG A 32 -8.40 4.65 0.93
N LYS A 33 -9.25 3.64 0.70
CA LYS A 33 -9.68 2.68 1.74
C LYS A 33 -8.49 1.90 2.31
N MET A 34 -7.58 1.46 1.44
CA MET A 34 -6.38 0.72 1.85
C MET A 34 -5.44 1.60 2.67
N LEU A 35 -5.16 2.83 2.23
CA LEU A 35 -4.31 3.78 2.95
C LEU A 35 -4.90 4.15 4.32
N ALA A 36 -6.21 4.35 4.40
CA ALA A 36 -6.90 4.63 5.66
C ALA A 36 -6.76 3.44 6.64
N PHE A 37 -7.00 2.22 6.18
CA PHE A 37 -6.81 1.02 7.00
C PHE A 37 -5.35 0.85 7.46
N LEU A 38 -4.39 1.01 6.55
CA LEU A 38 -2.96 0.92 6.86
C LEU A 38 -2.54 1.96 7.92
N GLN A 39 -3.10 3.16 7.86
CA GLN A 39 -2.86 4.21 8.85
C GLN A 39 -3.43 3.85 10.23
N ASP A 40 -4.59 3.18 10.26
CA ASP A 40 -5.34 2.87 11.49
C ASP A 40 -4.87 1.60 12.22
N MET A 41 -4.40 0.58 11.48
CA MET A 41 -4.03 -0.72 12.09
C MET A 41 -2.93 -0.60 13.17
N ALA A 42 -2.99 -1.36 14.26
CA ALA A 42 -1.94 -1.34 15.27
C ALA A 42 -0.70 -2.14 14.83
N THR A 43 -0.90 -3.26 14.13
CA THR A 43 0.17 -4.17 13.70
C THR A 43 -0.03 -4.65 12.27
N VAL A 44 1.06 -5.06 11.61
CA VAL A 44 0.99 -5.57 10.23
C VAL A 44 0.21 -6.89 10.11
N ASP A 45 0.09 -7.67 11.19
CA ASP A 45 -0.66 -8.92 11.19
C ASP A 45 -2.17 -8.71 11.04
N GLU A 46 -2.69 -7.51 11.32
CA GLU A 46 -4.10 -7.17 11.08
C GLU A 46 -4.50 -7.25 9.61
N LEU A 47 -3.54 -7.17 8.67
CA LEU A 47 -3.81 -7.41 7.25
C LEU A 47 -4.46 -8.77 7.00
N ARG A 48 -4.21 -9.77 7.85
CA ARG A 48 -4.80 -11.11 7.76
C ARG A 48 -6.32 -11.10 7.92
N THR A 49 -6.87 -10.08 8.55
CA THR A 49 -8.32 -9.87 8.67
C THR A 49 -8.98 -9.45 7.36
N LEU A 50 -8.18 -9.02 6.36
CA LEU A 50 -8.62 -8.58 5.04
C LEU A 50 -8.10 -9.51 3.92
N PRO A 51 -8.54 -10.78 3.88
CA PRO A 51 -8.06 -11.75 2.90
C PRO A 51 -8.36 -11.35 1.44
N VAL A 52 -9.38 -10.51 1.22
CA VAL A 52 -9.75 -9.99 -0.11
C VAL A 52 -8.63 -9.16 -0.75
N TRP A 53 -7.73 -8.57 0.04
CA TRP A 53 -6.56 -7.86 -0.47
C TRP A 53 -5.36 -8.78 -0.71
N LYS A 54 -5.51 -10.09 -0.50
CA LYS A 54 -4.48 -11.12 -0.73
C LYS A 54 -3.10 -10.71 -0.18
N PRO A 55 -3.01 -10.35 1.12
CA PRO A 55 -1.76 -9.89 1.70
C PRO A 55 -0.71 -11.00 1.67
N HIS A 56 0.46 -10.70 1.11
CA HIS A 56 1.59 -11.62 1.09
C HIS A 56 2.91 -10.86 1.15
N ARG A 57 3.95 -11.53 1.64
CA ARG A 57 5.32 -11.02 1.62
C ARG A 57 6.00 -11.44 0.33
N LEU A 58 6.72 -10.51 -0.29
CA LEU A 58 7.57 -10.78 -1.43
C LEU A 58 8.82 -11.56 -1.01
N THR A 59 9.40 -12.28 -1.96
CA THR A 59 10.59 -13.11 -1.80
C THR A 59 11.75 -12.60 -2.68
N GLY A 60 12.91 -13.25 -2.61
CA GLY A 60 14.10 -12.84 -3.38
C GLY A 60 14.64 -11.48 -2.95
N ASP A 61 15.03 -10.66 -3.92
CA ASP A 61 15.63 -9.33 -3.71
C ASP A 61 14.70 -8.33 -3.01
N ARG A 62 13.40 -8.64 -2.96
CA ARG A 62 12.36 -7.81 -2.33
C ARG A 62 11.89 -8.36 -0.99
N LYS A 63 12.61 -9.32 -0.42
CA LYS A 63 12.28 -9.92 0.88
C LYS A 63 12.07 -8.84 1.95
N GLY A 64 10.98 -8.97 2.70
CA GLY A 64 10.57 -7.99 3.71
C GLY A 64 9.58 -6.93 3.22
N THR A 65 9.27 -6.93 1.92
CA THR A 65 8.20 -6.12 1.33
C THR A 65 6.87 -6.86 1.39
N TRP A 66 5.81 -6.16 1.78
CA TRP A 66 4.44 -6.62 1.67
C TRP A 66 3.83 -6.19 0.34
N ALA A 67 2.95 -7.01 -0.20
CA ALA A 67 2.18 -6.72 -1.40
C ALA A 67 0.70 -7.04 -1.18
N LEU A 68 -0.16 -6.09 -1.57
CA LEU A 68 -1.61 -6.16 -1.49
C LEU A 68 -2.23 -5.99 -2.89
N HIS A 69 -3.28 -6.75 -3.18
CA HIS A 69 -4.06 -6.64 -4.42
C HIS A 69 -4.95 -5.39 -4.45
N VAL A 70 -4.65 -4.48 -5.37
CA VAL A 70 -5.50 -3.31 -5.66
C VAL A 70 -6.48 -3.69 -6.78
N THR A 71 -5.99 -4.00 -7.98
CA THR A 71 -6.83 -4.50 -9.09
C THR A 71 -6.18 -5.72 -9.73
N ALA A 72 -6.56 -6.11 -10.96
CA ALA A 72 -5.90 -7.19 -11.69
C ALA A 72 -4.39 -6.94 -11.79
N ASN A 73 -4.03 -5.75 -12.30
CA ASN A 73 -2.64 -5.40 -12.62
C ASN A 73 -1.93 -4.65 -11.49
N TRP A 74 -2.68 -3.96 -10.63
CA TRP A 74 -2.06 -3.07 -9.64
C TRP A 74 -1.84 -3.73 -8.27
N ARG A 75 -0.66 -3.52 -7.69
CA ARG A 75 -0.30 -3.90 -6.33
C ARG A 75 0.06 -2.68 -5.50
N LEU A 76 -0.37 -2.66 -4.25
CA LEU A 76 0.12 -1.74 -3.24
C LEU A 76 1.23 -2.45 -2.48
N THR A 77 2.42 -1.88 -2.44
CA THR A 77 3.58 -2.47 -1.77
C THR A 77 4.13 -1.52 -0.71
N PHE A 78 4.74 -2.07 0.34
CA PHE A 78 5.39 -1.29 1.40
C PHE A 78 6.30 -2.20 2.23
N ARG A 79 7.22 -1.60 3.00
CA ARG A 79 7.97 -2.29 4.05
C ARG A 79 7.51 -1.80 5.42
N VAL A 80 7.72 -2.64 6.43
CA VAL A 80 7.53 -2.28 7.83
C VAL A 80 8.90 -2.10 8.47
N GLN A 81 9.14 -0.96 9.09
CA GLN A 81 10.36 -0.66 9.82
C GLN A 81 10.00 0.18 11.05
N ASP A 82 10.47 -0.21 12.23
CA ASP A 82 10.25 0.51 13.50
C ASP A 82 8.76 0.83 13.75
N ASP A 83 7.87 -0.15 13.51
CA ASP A 83 6.40 -0.02 13.59
C ASP A 83 5.77 1.06 12.69
N GLU A 84 6.50 1.49 11.66
CA GLU A 84 6.04 2.41 10.62
C GLU A 84 6.03 1.75 9.24
N LEU A 85 5.16 2.26 8.37
CA LEU A 85 5.12 1.88 6.96
C LEU A 85 6.01 2.80 6.15
N ILE A 86 6.95 2.23 5.42
CA ILE A 86 7.91 2.95 4.59
C ILE A 86 7.87 2.45 3.15
N GLU A 87 8.35 3.29 2.24
CA GLU A 87 8.41 3.02 0.79
C GLU A 87 7.07 2.58 0.21
N VAL A 88 5.99 3.19 0.70
CA VAL A 88 4.65 2.85 0.22
C VAL A 88 4.53 3.21 -1.26
N ASN A 89 4.17 2.23 -2.07
CA ASN A 89 4.21 2.30 -3.52
C ASN A 89 2.99 1.66 -4.18
N ILE A 90 2.73 2.05 -5.43
CA ILE A 90 1.77 1.38 -6.30
C ILE A 90 2.50 0.91 -7.57
N GLU A 91 2.40 -0.39 -7.86
CA GLU A 91 3.15 -1.07 -8.92
C GLU A 91 2.21 -1.73 -9.92
N ASP A 92 2.53 -1.57 -11.20
CA ASP A 92 1.89 -2.32 -12.28
C ASP A 92 2.65 -3.65 -12.45
N TYR A 93 1.93 -4.77 -12.40
CA TYR A 93 2.48 -6.13 -12.49
C TYR A 93 2.32 -6.71 -13.91
N HIS A 94 2.18 -5.86 -14.93
CA HIS A 94 2.25 -6.25 -16.34
C HIS A 94 3.59 -5.89 -16.97
#